data_AF-A0A7S0BTQ0-F1
#
_entry.id   AF-A0A7S0BTQ0-F1
#
_cell.length_a   1.000
_cell.length_b   1.000
_cell.length_c   1.000
_cell.angle_alpha   90.00
_cell.angle_beta   90.00
_cell.angle_gamma   90.00
#
_symmetry.space_group_name_H-M   'P 1'
#
loop_
_entity.id
_entity.type
_entity.pdbx_description
1 polymer ?
#
loop_
_entity_poly.entity_id
_entity_poly.type
_entity_poly.pdbx_seq_one_letter_code
_entity_poly.pdbx_strand_id
1 'polypeptide(L)'
;GPRIADSTHSLVDYNRSGTPLIEIVSEPDLRSGVQAAEYGQELQKILRFIGASDCNMQDGSLRLDVNVSIRKKGACEFGTKIEIKNLNSFGSVQKSIEHEIERQAAALDMGEKLQ
;
A
#
# COMPACT_ATOMS: atom_id res chain seq x y z
N GLY A 1 6.96 5.01 17.47
CA GLY A 1 6.68 3.89 18.39
C GLY A 1 5.18 3.59 18.43
N PRO A 2 4.76 2.48 19.05
CA PRO A 2 3.36 2.12 19.18
C PRO A 2 2.62 3.08 20.13
N ARG A 3 1.38 3.44 19.79
CA ARG A 3 0.45 4.13 20.69
C ARG A 3 -0.38 3.08 21.43
N ILE A 4 -0.49 3.20 22.75
CA ILE A 4 -1.39 2.40 23.58
C ILE A 4 -2.71 3.18 23.68
N ALA A 5 -3.83 2.55 23.31
CA ALA A 5 -5.09 3.23 23.05
C ALA A 5 -5.70 3.98 24.26
N ASP A 6 -5.33 3.62 25.50
CA ASP A 6 -5.86 4.22 26.74
C ASP A 6 -4.87 5.15 27.48
N SER A 7 -3.74 5.50 26.88
CA SER A 7 -2.76 6.39 27.52
C SER A 7 -3.12 7.88 27.31
N THR A 8 -3.20 8.65 28.40
CA THR A 8 -3.35 10.13 28.35
C THR A 8 -2.11 10.86 27.86
N HIS A 9 -0.99 10.14 27.70
CA HIS A 9 0.30 10.67 27.29
C HIS A 9 0.96 9.71 26.29
N SER A 10 1.61 10.23 25.26
CA SER A 10 2.38 9.44 24.30
C SER A 10 3.87 9.48 24.68
N LEU A 11 4.49 8.31 24.86
CA LEU A 11 5.94 8.22 25.02
C LEU A 11 6.61 8.23 23.65
N VAL A 12 7.70 8.99 23.52
CA VAL A 12 8.45 9.10 22.27
C VAL A 12 9.77 8.34 22.41
N ASP A 13 9.92 7.32 21.57
CA ASP A 13 11.18 6.61 21.38
C ASP A 13 11.81 7.05 20.04
N TYR A 14 13.04 7.57 20.11
CA TYR A 14 13.82 8.07 18.97
C TYR A 14 14.77 7.03 18.37
N ASN A 15 14.79 5.79 18.84
CA ASN A 15 15.71 4.73 18.34
C ASN A 15 15.63 4.50 16.82
N ARG A 16 14.51 4.87 16.19
CA ARG A 16 14.32 4.76 14.72
C ARG A 16 14.54 6.09 13.97
N SER A 17 14.70 7.19 14.69
CA SER A 17 14.92 8.51 14.09
C SER A 17 16.26 8.52 13.33
N GLY A 18 16.27 9.05 12.11
CA GLY A 18 17.47 9.11 11.28
C GLY A 18 17.86 7.79 10.59
N THR A 19 17.07 6.72 10.72
CA THR A 19 17.28 5.50 9.92
C THR A 19 17.15 5.85 8.44
N PRO A 20 18.12 5.53 7.57
CA PRO A 20 18.03 5.84 6.15
C PRO A 20 16.87 5.08 5.50
N LEU A 21 16.12 5.76 4.62
CA LEU A 21 14.99 5.19 3.89
C LEU A 21 15.14 5.50 2.40
N ILE A 22 14.61 4.60 1.58
CA ILE A 22 14.43 4.82 0.14
C ILE A 22 12.92 4.79 -0.12
N GLU A 23 12.41 5.79 -0.83
CA GLU A 23 11.03 5.84 -1.29
C GLU A 23 10.98 5.48 -2.77
N ILE A 24 10.20 4.46 -3.11
CA ILE A 24 10.04 3.96 -4.48
C ILE A 24 8.58 4.09 -4.86
N VAL A 25 8.29 4.94 -5.84
CA VAL A 25 6.94 5.23 -6.32
C VAL A 25 6.79 4.64 -7.72
N SER A 26 5.77 3.80 -7.91
CA SER A 26 5.42 3.27 -9.22
C SER A 26 4.50 4.22 -9.97
N GLU A 27 4.58 4.22 -11.30
CA GLU A 27 3.51 4.73 -12.14
C GLU A 27 2.23 3.88 -11.99
N PRO A 28 1.03 4.41 -12.32
CA PRO A 28 -0.24 3.70 -12.20
C PRO A 28 -0.41 2.68 -13.33
N ASP A 29 0.48 1.68 -13.42
CA ASP A 29 0.54 0.67 -14.48
C ASP A 29 0.01 -0.70 -14.05
N LEU A 30 -0.08 -0.94 -12.75
CA LEU A 30 -0.65 -2.16 -12.17
C LEU A 30 -2.18 -2.18 -12.38
N ARG A 31 -2.72 -3.35 -12.72
CA ARG A 31 -4.14 -3.53 -13.10
C ARG A 31 -4.90 -4.52 -12.22
N SER A 32 -4.24 -5.16 -11.26
CA SER A 32 -4.88 -6.05 -10.29
C SER A 32 -4.12 -6.11 -8.96
N GLY A 33 -4.81 -6.56 -7.91
CA GLY A 33 -4.19 -6.81 -6.61
C GLY A 33 -3.04 -7.84 -6.68
N VAL A 34 -3.20 -8.86 -7.53
CA VAL A 34 -2.15 -9.86 -7.80
C VAL A 34 -0.89 -9.20 -8.36
N GLN A 35 -1.03 -8.38 -9.41
CA GLN A 35 0.11 -7.70 -10.02
C GLN A 35 0.82 -6.77 -9.02
N ALA A 36 0.06 -6.09 -8.15
CA ALA A 36 0.64 -5.23 -7.12
C ALA A 36 1.42 -6.01 -6.06
N ALA A 37 0.89 -7.17 -5.64
CA ALA A 37 1.59 -8.05 -4.71
C ALA A 37 2.86 -8.65 -5.34
N GLU A 38 2.79 -9.09 -6.60
CA GLU A 38 3.94 -9.60 -7.37
C GLU A 38 5.01 -8.53 -7.56
N TYR A 39 4.61 -7.30 -7.93
CA TYR A 39 5.53 -6.17 -8.04
C TYR A 39 6.29 -5.90 -6.73
N GLY A 40 5.57 -5.85 -5.60
CA GLY A 40 6.19 -5.69 -4.29
C GLY A 40 7.14 -6.84 -3.93
N GLN A 41 6.79 -8.08 -4.29
CA GLN A 41 7.64 -9.25 -4.07
C GLN A 41 8.92 -9.20 -4.93
N GLU A 42 8.82 -8.83 -6.21
CA GLU A 42 9.99 -8.69 -7.07
C GLU A 42 10.91 -7.56 -6.59
N LEU A 43 10.35 -6.44 -6.17
CA LEU A 43 11.14 -5.35 -5.59
C LEU A 43 11.88 -5.81 -4.31
N GLN A 44 11.19 -6.55 -3.43
CA GLN A 44 11.82 -7.14 -2.24
C GLN A 44 12.96 -8.09 -2.63
N LYS A 45 12.76 -8.96 -3.64
CA LYS A 45 13.81 -9.89 -4.12
C LYS A 45 15.03 -9.12 -4.63
N ILE A 46 14.83 -8.08 -5.43
CA ILE A 46 15.93 -7.26 -5.98
C ILE A 46 16.69 -6.58 -4.85
N LEU A 47 16.02 -5.91 -3.92
CA LEU A 47 16.65 -5.17 -2.84
C LEU A 47 17.43 -6.08 -1.88
N ARG A 48 16.91 -7.29 -1.62
CA ARG A 48 17.64 -8.32 -0.87
C ARG A 48 18.84 -8.83 -1.64
N PHE A 49 18.69 -9.09 -2.94
CA PHE A 49 19.76 -9.62 -3.78
C PHE A 49 20.96 -8.68 -3.86
N ILE A 50 20.72 -7.37 -3.99
CA ILE A 50 21.80 -6.36 -4.00
C ILE A 50 22.33 -6.00 -2.60
N GLY A 51 21.74 -6.57 -1.53
CA GLY A 51 22.15 -6.32 -0.15
C GLY A 51 21.79 -4.94 0.39
N ALA A 52 20.83 -4.24 -0.21
CA ALA A 52 20.45 -2.88 0.20
C ALA A 52 19.54 -2.86 1.43
N SER A 53 18.71 -3.88 1.63
CA SER A 53 17.80 -4.01 2.78
C SER A 53 17.32 -5.46 2.93
N ASP A 54 16.97 -5.86 4.16
CA ASP A 54 16.30 -7.14 4.43
C ASP A 54 14.81 -7.12 4.02
N CYS A 55 14.25 -5.93 3.77
CA CYS A 55 12.90 -5.67 3.29
C CYS A 55 11.83 -6.53 3.99
N ASN A 56 11.91 -6.69 5.31
CA ASN A 56 10.91 -7.39 6.10
C ASN A 56 9.72 -6.48 6.42
N MET A 57 8.52 -6.89 6.02
CA MET A 57 7.30 -6.15 6.32
C MET A 57 6.91 -6.22 7.81
N GLN A 58 7.19 -7.33 8.49
CA GLN A 58 6.83 -7.52 9.90
C GLN A 58 7.63 -6.61 10.83
N ASP A 59 8.93 -6.47 10.56
CA ASP A 59 9.83 -5.59 11.31
C ASP A 59 9.76 -4.13 10.81
N GLY A 60 9.02 -3.91 9.70
CA GLY A 60 8.75 -2.62 9.11
C GLY A 60 9.90 -2.02 8.32
N SER A 61 10.91 -2.80 7.93
CA SER A 61 11.98 -2.38 7.00
C SER A 61 11.52 -2.39 5.54
N LEU A 62 10.34 -2.96 5.25
CA LEU A 62 9.55 -2.69 4.06
C LEU A 62 8.17 -2.18 4.47
N ARG A 63 7.74 -1.08 3.87
CA ARG A 63 6.36 -0.57 3.97
C ARG A 63 5.79 -0.38 2.58
N LEU A 64 4.50 -0.65 2.43
CA LEU A 64 3.81 -0.56 1.16
C LEU A 64 2.44 0.04 1.39
N ASP A 65 2.21 1.23 0.83
CA ASP A 65 0.91 1.86 0.73
C ASP A 65 0.43 1.74 -0.72
N VAL A 66 -0.86 1.48 -0.92
CA VAL A 66 -1.43 1.26 -2.27
C VAL A 66 -2.41 2.36 -2.63
N ASN A 67 -2.36 2.77 -3.89
CA ASN A 67 -3.26 3.76 -4.46
C ASN A 67 -4.13 3.07 -5.52
N VAL A 68 -5.45 3.10 -5.34
CA VAL A 68 -6.40 2.37 -6.18
C VAL A 68 -7.46 3.33 -6.72
N SER A 69 -7.72 3.25 -8.02
CA SER A 69 -8.88 3.87 -8.66
C SER A 69 -9.41 2.92 -9.72
N ILE A 70 -10.73 2.92 -9.94
CA ILE A 70 -11.35 2.20 -11.05
C ILE A 70 -11.78 3.16 -12.16
N ARG A 71 -11.85 2.63 -13.38
CA ARG A 71 -12.35 3.35 -14.56
C ARG A 71 -13.03 2.39 -15.52
N LYS A 72 -13.93 2.90 -16.35
CA LYS A 72 -14.55 2.11 -17.42
C LYS A 72 -13.47 1.60 -18.37
N LYS A 73 -13.62 0.36 -18.84
CA LYS A 73 -12.67 -0.25 -19.79
C LYS A 73 -12.56 0.62 -21.05
N GLY A 74 -11.33 0.97 -21.42
CA GLY A 74 -11.05 1.85 -22.57
C GLY A 74 -11.03 3.34 -22.26
N ALA A 75 -11.45 3.78 -21.07
CA ALA A 75 -11.29 5.17 -20.66
C ALA A 75 -9.82 5.52 -20.43
N CYS A 76 -9.40 6.68 -20.91
CA CYS A 76 -8.03 7.19 -20.72
C CYS A 76 -7.88 7.91 -19.37
N GLU A 77 -8.94 8.53 -18.88
CA GLU A 77 -8.94 9.28 -17.62
C GLU A 77 -8.91 8.34 -16.41
N PHE A 78 -8.22 8.76 -15.35
CA PHE A 78 -8.19 8.06 -14.07
C PHE A 78 -9.42 8.44 -13.22
N GLY A 79 -9.93 7.48 -12.46
CA GLY A 79 -11.02 7.71 -11.52
C GLY A 79 -10.54 8.34 -10.20
N THR A 80 -11.44 8.42 -9.23
CA THR A 80 -11.09 8.88 -7.88
C THR A 80 -10.10 7.90 -7.24
N LYS A 81 -8.96 8.42 -6.80
CA LYS A 81 -7.89 7.65 -6.16
C LYS A 81 -8.17 7.51 -4.66
N ILE A 82 -8.12 6.28 -4.17
CA ILE A 82 -8.21 5.93 -2.75
C ILE A 82 -6.90 5.29 -2.32
N GLU A 83 -6.39 5.74 -1.18
CA GLU A 83 -5.13 5.29 -0.60
C GLU A 83 -5.40 4.32 0.56
N ILE A 84 -4.80 3.14 0.53
CA ILE A 84 -4.88 2.15 1.60
C ILE A 84 -3.51 2.04 2.27
N LYS A 85 -3.48 2.28 3.58
CA LYS A 85 -2.26 2.33 4.39
C LYS A 85 -2.14 1.15 5.34
N ASN A 86 -0.94 0.96 5.89
CA ASN A 86 -0.65 0.00 6.96
C ASN A 86 -0.85 -1.48 6.55
N LEU A 87 -0.48 -1.82 5.32
CA LEU A 87 -0.54 -3.18 4.80
C LEU A 87 0.71 -3.94 5.24
N ASN A 88 0.52 -5.02 6.00
CA ASN A 88 1.62 -5.73 6.69
C ASN A 88 2.06 -7.03 5.97
N SER A 89 1.47 -7.36 4.82
CA SER A 89 1.84 -8.52 4.01
C SER A 89 1.45 -8.31 2.54
N PHE A 90 2.12 -9.02 1.63
CA PHE A 90 1.71 -9.03 0.21
C PHE A 90 0.32 -9.63 0.01
N GLY A 91 -0.08 -10.60 0.84
CA GLY A 91 -1.45 -11.13 0.82
C GLY A 91 -2.49 -10.08 1.21
N SER A 92 -2.20 -9.22 2.21
CA SER A 92 -3.09 -8.09 2.54
C SER A 92 -3.13 -7.06 1.42
N VAL A 93 -2.00 -6.79 0.75
CA VAL A 93 -1.96 -5.90 -0.42
C VAL A 93 -2.94 -6.36 -1.49
N GLN A 94 -2.86 -7.62 -1.90
CA GLN A 94 -3.75 -8.19 -2.90
C GLN A 94 -5.22 -8.06 -2.47
N LYS A 95 -5.56 -8.59 -1.29
CA LYS A 95 -6.95 -8.64 -0.80
C LYS A 95 -7.55 -7.25 -0.62
N SER A 96 -6.77 -6.30 -0.10
CA SER A 96 -7.25 -4.92 0.10
C SER A 96 -7.51 -4.21 -1.23
N ILE A 97 -6.67 -4.42 -2.24
CA ILE A 97 -6.91 -3.87 -3.58
C ILE A 97 -8.16 -4.50 -4.21
N GLU A 98 -8.29 -5.83 -4.16
CA GLU A 98 -9.45 -6.55 -4.72
C GLU A 98 -10.75 -6.09 -4.08
N HIS A 99 -10.78 -6.02 -2.74
CA HIS A 99 -11.93 -5.51 -2.00
C HIS A 99 -12.25 -4.05 -2.38
N GLU A 100 -11.23 -3.20 -2.51
CA GLU A 100 -11.44 -1.79 -2.85
C GLU A 100 -11.97 -1.62 -4.27
N ILE A 101 -11.53 -2.43 -5.23
CA ILE A 101 -12.07 -2.44 -6.59
C ILE A 101 -13.56 -2.78 -6.57
N GLU A 102 -13.97 -3.83 -5.83
CA GLU A 102 -15.37 -4.23 -5.69
C GLU A 102 -16.20 -3.14 -5.01
N ARG A 103 -15.67 -2.54 -3.93
CA ARG A 103 -16.30 -1.44 -3.20
C ARG A 103 -16.54 -0.23 -4.09
N GLN A 104 -15.52 0.20 -4.84
CA GLN A 104 -15.64 1.33 -5.75
C GLN A 104 -16.65 1.04 -6.86
N ALA A 105 -16.66 -0.19 -7.40
CA ALA A 105 -17.59 -0.57 -8.45
C ALA A 105 -19.04 -0.49 -7.96
N ALA A 106 -19.33 -1.09 -6.80
CA ALA A 106 -20.67 -1.03 -6.20
C ALA A 106 -21.13 0.41 -5.91
N ALA A 107 -20.25 1.24 -5.35
CA ALA A 107 -20.56 2.64 -5.06
C ALA A 107 -20.87 3.43 -6.35
N LEU A 108 -20.06 3.27 -7.40
CA LEU A 108 -20.29 3.95 -8.69
C LEU A 108 -21.57 3.46 -9.38
N ASP A 109 -21.89 2.17 -9.29
CA ASP A 109 -23.13 1.61 -9.85
C ASP A 109 -24.38 2.14 -9.12
N MET A 110 -24.26 2.46 -7.83
CA MET A 110 -25.30 3.14 -7.04
C MET A 110 -25.34 4.66 -7.24
N GLY A 111 -24.42 5.23 -8.04
CA GLY A 111 -24.30 6.67 -8.24
C GLY A 111 -23.72 7.42 -7.04
N GLU A 112 -23.08 6.71 -6.11
CA GLU A 112 -22.41 7.31 -4.96
C GLU A 112 -21.10 7.99 -5.36
N LYS A 113 -20.70 8.98 -4.55
CA LYS A 113 -19.42 9.64 -4.72
C LYS A 113 -18.36 8.91 -3.90
N LEU A 114 -17.28 8.49 -4.57
CA LEU A 114 -16.10 7.94 -3.90
C LEU A 114 -15.43 9.01 -3.02
N GLN A 115 -15.09 8.62 -1.80
CA GLN A 115 -14.30 9.39 -0.82
C GLN A 115 -13.17 8.53 -0.28
#